data_AF-A0A523BH05-F1
#
_entry.id   AF-A0A523BH05-F1
#
_cell.length_a   1.000
_cell.length_b   1.000
_cell.length_c   1.000
_cell.angle_alpha   90.00
_cell.angle_beta   90.00
_cell.angle_gamma   90.00
#
_symmetry.space_group_name_H-M   'P 1'
#
loop_
_entity.id
_entity.type
_entity.pdbx_description
1 polymer ?
#
loop_
_entity_poly.entity_id
_entity_poly.type
_entity_poly.pdbx_seq_one_letter_code
_entity_poly.pdbx_strand_id
1 'polypeptide(L)' 'MLVGIDDDGSILGVKISNKTVQKLEREIHDRIEPFVYPNIRIIPVDEKIVLSIEVPQGI' A
#
# COMPACT_ATOMS: atom_id res chain seq x y z
N MET A 1 -2.91 4.96 4.15
CA MET A 1 -3.31 3.63 4.67
C MET A 1 -2.06 2.79 4.86
N LEU A 2 -1.97 2.03 5.95
CA LEU A 2 -0.86 1.11 6.21
C LEU A 2 -1.35 -0.34 6.11
N VAL A 3 -0.59 -1.21 5.45
CA VAL A 3 -0.91 -2.63 5.32
C VAL A 3 0.19 -3.46 5.98
N GLY A 4 -0.21 -4.41 6.83
CA GLY A 4 0.72 -5.19 7.65
C GLY A 4 0.89 -4.63 9.07
N ILE A 5 -0.02 -3.74 9.50
CA ILE A 5 -0.14 -3.25 10.87
C ILE A 5 -1.56 -3.58 11.35
N ASP A 6 -1.68 -4.06 12.58
CA ASP A 6 -2.95 -4.32 13.24
C ASP A 6 -3.55 -3.04 13.85
N ASP A 7 -4.83 -3.06 14.21
CA ASP A 7 -5.53 -1.87 14.72
C ASP A 7 -4.97 -1.36 16.07
N ASP A 8 -4.27 -2.22 16.82
CA ASP A 8 -3.58 -1.88 18.06
C ASP A 8 -2.16 -1.31 17.84
N GLY A 9 -1.72 -1.22 16.58
CA GLY A 9 -0.38 -0.75 16.18
C GLY A 9 0.68 -1.85 16.08
N SER A 10 0.34 -3.11 16.35
CA SER A 10 1.26 -4.24 16.23
C SER A 10 1.68 -4.47 14.78
N ILE A 11 2.99 -4.63 14.54
CA ILE A 11 3.54 -4.90 13.20
C ILE A 11 3.41 -6.38 12.88
N LEU A 12 2.45 -6.73 12.02
CA LEU A 12 2.24 -8.09 11.53
C LEU A 12 3.20 -8.41 10.37
N GLY A 13 3.42 -7.44 9.49
CA GLY A 13 4.20 -7.56 8.26
C GLY A 13 3.44 -8.24 7.12
N VAL A 14 3.90 -8.05 5.89
CA VAL A 14 3.37 -8.70 4.68
C VAL A 14 4.49 -9.33 3.85
N LYS A 15 4.21 -10.49 3.24
CA LYS A 15 5.08 -11.05 2.20
C LYS A 15 4.58 -10.56 0.85
N ILE A 16 5.32 -9.63 0.25
CA ILE A 16 4.92 -9.02 -1.02
C ILE A 16 6.09 -8.94 -1.99
N SER A 17 5.79 -9.10 -3.29
CA SER A 17 6.76 -8.92 -4.38
C SER A 17 6.51 -7.60 -5.11
N ASN A 18 7.52 -7.08 -5.81
CA ASN A 18 7.35 -5.89 -6.66
C ASN A 18 6.23 -6.06 -7.69
N LYS A 19 6.03 -7.27 -8.23
CA LYS A 19 4.95 -7.58 -9.17
C LYS A 19 3.57 -7.42 -8.52
N THR A 20 3.44 -7.80 -7.26
CA THR A 20 2.20 -7.63 -6.49
C THR A 20 1.89 -6.16 -6.25
N VAL A 21 2.91 -5.33 -5.97
CA VAL A 21 2.75 -3.88 -5.80
C VAL A 21 2.26 -3.22 -7.09
N GLN A 22 2.86 -3.54 -8.24
CA GLN A 22 2.42 -3.01 -9.53
C GLN A 22 0.98 -3.42 -9.88
N LYS A 23 0.59 -4.65 -9.54
CA LYS A 23 -0.79 -5.12 -9.72
C LYS A 23 -1.76 -4.32 -8.85
N LEU A 24 -1.39 -4.07 -7.59
CA LEU A 24 -2.20 -3.31 -6.65
C LEU A 24 -2.36 -1.85 -7.10
N GLU A 25 -1.29 -1.21 -7.55
CA GLU A 25 -1.33 0.15 -8.10
C GLU A 25 -2.33 0.25 -9.26
N ARG A 26 -2.24 -0.68 -10.22
CA ARG A 26 -3.17 -0.76 -11.35
C ARG A 26 -4.60 -1.02 -10.91
N GLU A 27 -4.83 -1.95 -9.98
CA GLU A 27 -6.18 -2.25 -9.50
C GLU A 27 -6.82 -1.07 -8.76
N ILE A 28 -6.05 -0.27 -8.02
CA ILE A 28 -6.54 0.96 -7.38
C ILE A 28 -6.87 2.01 -8.44
N HIS A 29 -5.98 2.21 -9.41
CA HIS A 29 -6.17 3.16 -10.51
C HIS A 29 -7.44 2.85 -11.33
N ASP A 30 -7.63 1.59 -11.72
CA ASP A 30 -8.73 1.18 -12.60
C ASP A 30 -10.09 1.12 -11.90
N ARG A 31 -10.14 1.15 -10.55
CA ARG A 31 -11.37 0.96 -9.75
C ARG A 31 -11.90 2.21 -9.06
N ILE A 32 -11.12 3.29 -8.99
CA ILE A 32 -11.51 4.53 -8.31
C ILE A 32 -11.72 5.62 -9.37
N GLU A 33 -12.88 6.27 -9.33
CA GLU A 33 -13.17 7.46 -10.13
C GLU A 33 -13.18 8.73 -9.25
N PRO A 34 -12.53 9.84 -9.68
CA PRO A 34 -11.68 9.94 -10.86
C PRO A 34 -10.43 9.06 -10.72
N PHE A 35 -9.82 8.68 -11.85
CA PHE A 35 -8.64 7.83 -11.83
C PHE A 35 -7.53 8.45 -10.96
N VAL A 36 -7.08 7.70 -9.96
CA VAL A 36 -6.00 8.10 -9.05
C VAL A 36 -4.76 7.25 -9.30
N TYR A 37 -3.59 7.85 -9.17
CA TYR A 37 -2.32 7.13 -9.09
C TYR A 37 -1.87 7.10 -7.62
N PRO A 38 -2.06 5.99 -6.91
CA PRO A 38 -1.63 5.90 -5.52
C PRO A 38 -0.10 5.86 -5.43
N ASN A 39 0.46 6.50 -4.40
CA ASN A 39 1.86 6.35 -4.04
C ASN A 39 1.98 5.16 -3.08
N ILE A 40 2.50 4.03 -3.57
CA ILE A 40 2.71 2.82 -2.78
C ILE A 40 4.20 2.69 -2.44
N ARG A 41 4.52 2.62 -1.15
CA ARG A 41 5.89 2.48 -0.64
C ARG A 41 6.04 1.22 0.19
N ILE A 42 7.13 0.51 -0.03
CA ILE A 42 7.55 -0.63 0.78
C ILE A 42 8.44 -0.10 1.90
N ILE A 43 8.03 -0.28 3.15
CA ILE A 43 8.73 0.20 4.32
C ILE A 43 9.20 -1.02 5.13
N PRO A 44 10.53 -1.25 5.26
CA PRO A 44 11.04 -2.25 6.17
C PRO A 44 10.97 -1.75 7.62
N VAL A 45 10.39 -2.55 8.52
CA VAL A 45 10.32 -2.27 9.97
C VAL A 45 10.50 -3.57 10.73
N ASP A 46 11.44 -3.61 11.68
CA ASP A 46 11.72 -4.77 12.55
C ASP A 46 11.81 -6.11 11.78
N GLU A 47 12.63 -6.13 10.71
CA GLU A 47 12.82 -7.27 9.79
C GLU A 47 11.57 -7.70 9.00
N LYS A 48 10.46 -7.00 9.18
CA LYS A 48 9.21 -7.18 8.45
C LYS A 48 9.06 -6.11 7.39
N ILE A 49 8.12 -6.34 6.48
CA ILE A 49 7.76 -5.41 5.42
C ILE A 49 6.34 -4.90 5.68
N VAL A 50 6.15 -3.60 5.61
CA VAL A 50 4.86 -2.91 5.67
C VAL A 50 4.67 -2.11 4.38
N LEU A 51 3.43 -1.93 3.94
CA LEU A 51 3.12 -1.04 2.80
C LEU A 51 2.49 0.24 3.31
N SER A 52 3.00 1.38 2.85
CA SER A 52 2.28 2.65 2.92
C SER A 52 1.62 2.93 1.58
N ILE A 53 0.33 3.19 1.59
CA ILE A 53 -0.47 3.55 0.42
C ILE A 53 -1.05 4.94 0.68
N GLU A 54 -0.59 5.91 -0.11
CA GLU A 54 -1.07 7.28 -0.08
C GLU A 54 -1.86 7.54 -1.37
N VAL A 55 -3.14 7.86 -1.23
CA VAL A 55 -3.98 8.28 -2.35
C VAL A 55 -4.06 9.81 -2.32
N PRO A 56 -3.53 10.52 -3.33
CA PRO A 56 -3.67 11.96 -3.38
C PRO A 56 -5.17 12.30 -3.50
N GLN A 57 -5.65 13.25 -2.70
CA GLN A 57 -6.99 13.79 -2.90
C GLN A 57 -6.98 14.59 -4.21
N GLY A 58 -7.96 14.33 -5.08
CA GLY A 58 -8.19 15.16 -6.27
C GLY A 58 -8.46 16.60 -5.84
N ILE A 59 -7.90 17.56 -6.59
CA ILE A 59 -8.17 19.00 -6.41
C ILE A 59 -9.56 19.31 -6.99
#